data_AF-A0A375HMD9-F1
#
_entry.id   AF-A0A375HMD9-F1
#
_cell.length_a   1.000
_cell.length_b   1.000
_cell.length_c   1.000
_cell.angle_alpha   90.00
_cell.angle_beta   90.00
_cell.angle_gamma   90.00
#
_symmetry.space_group_name_H-M   'P 1'
#
loop_
_entity.id
_entity.type
_entity.pdbx_description
1 polymer ?
#
loop_
_entity_poly.entity_id
_entity_poly.type
_entity_poly.pdbx_seq_one_letter_code
_entity_poly.pdbx_strand_id
1 'polypeptide(L)' 'MALELRTSEIALLDVTGTPIERIWHVAHMASKRLSPAGESCRAYLLEHAAEFLGREFSGLLARRRGRR' A
#
# COMPACT_ATOMS: atom_id res chain seq x y z
N MET A 1 -0.79 11.15 -1.54
CA MET A 1 -1.13 10.95 -0.12
C MET A 1 0.09 10.88 0.81
N ALA A 2 1.19 10.23 0.44
CA ALA A 2 2.39 10.19 1.31
C ALA A 2 3.04 11.57 1.49
N LEU A 3 3.00 12.44 0.48
CA LEU A 3 3.55 13.80 0.56
C LEU A 3 2.77 14.67 1.53
N GLU A 4 1.45 14.67 1.40
CA GLU A 4 0.50 15.47 2.16
C GLU A 4 0.53 15.11 3.66
N LEU A 5 0.73 13.83 3.98
CA LEU A 5 0.99 13.37 5.36
C LEU A 5 2.34 13.86 5.89
N ARG A 6 3.39 13.90 5.04
CA ARG A 6 4.73 14.37 5.45
C ARG A 6 4.77 15.89 5.64
N THR A 7 4.02 16.65 4.83
CA THR A 7 3.91 18.10 4.92
C THR A 7 2.87 18.56 5.94
N SER A 8 2.17 17.62 6.61
CA SER A 8 1.12 17.90 7.59
C SER A 8 -0.11 18.63 7.03
N GLU A 9 -0.33 18.55 5.72
CA GLU A 9 -1.57 19.02 5.07
C GLU A 9 -2.76 18.12 5.46
N ILE A 10 -2.47 16.87 5.81
CA ILE A 10 -3.42 15.91 6.37
C ILE A 10 -2.79 15.17 7.56
N ALA A 11 -3.63 14.67 8.47
CA ALA A 11 -3.22 13.92 9.65
C ALA A 11 -3.92 12.56 9.75
N LEU A 12 -3.23 11.57 10.31
CA LEU A 12 -3.83 10.28 10.66
C LEU A 12 -4.37 10.34 12.09
N LEU A 13 -5.67 10.09 12.26
CA LEU A 13 -6.32 10.10 13.56
C LEU A 13 -6.18 8.75 14.26
N ASP A 14 -5.93 8.78 15.58
CA ASP A 14 -5.95 7.58 16.42
C ASP A 14 -7.38 7.26 16.85
N VAL A 15 -8.04 6.38 16.10
CA VAL A 15 -9.44 6.01 16.31
C VAL A 15 -9.53 4.53 16.66
N THR A 16 -10.32 4.21 17.69
CA THR A 16 -10.56 2.82 18.11
C THR A 16 -11.09 1.99 16.95
N GLY A 17 -10.55 0.78 16.76
CA GLY A 17 -10.91 -0.10 15.65
C GLY A 17 -10.19 0.20 14.33
N THR A 18 -9.23 1.13 14.32
CA THR A 18 -8.38 1.43 13.15
C THR A 18 -6.90 1.16 13.45
N PRO A 19 -6.06 0.92 12.43
CA PRO A 19 -6.38 0.82 11.00
C PRO A 19 -7.20 -0.44 10.68
N ILE A 20 -7.94 -0.38 9.57
CA ILE A 20 -8.67 -1.54 9.07
C ILE A 20 -7.78 -2.31 8.11
N GLU A 21 -7.48 -3.57 8.42
CA GLU A 21 -6.63 -4.42 7.58
C GLU A 21 -7.34 -4.79 6.27
N ARG A 22 -6.57 -4.73 5.17
CA ARG A 22 -7.04 -5.01 3.81
C ARG A 22 -5.96 -5.73 3.01
N ILE A 23 -6.40 -6.60 2.11
CA ILE A 23 -5.53 -7.33 1.18
C ILE A 23 -5.76 -6.78 -0.22
N TRP A 24 -4.67 -6.42 -0.90
CA TRP A 24 -4.69 -5.99 -2.30
C TRP A 24 -4.35 -7.16 -3.21
N HIS A 25 -5.08 -7.30 -4.31
CA HIS A 25 -4.91 -8.39 -5.26
C HIS A 25 -4.59 -7.83 -6.65
N VAL A 26 -3.65 -8.47 -7.35
CA VAL A 26 -3.43 -8.23 -8.78
C VAL A 26 -4.25 -9.23 -9.57
N ALA A 27 -5.30 -8.76 -10.24
CA ALA A 27 -6.29 -9.62 -10.92
C ALA A 27 -6.41 -9.30 -12.42
N HIS A 28 -6.73 -10.32 -13.21
CA HIS A 28 -7.14 -10.21 -14.61
C HIS A 28 -8.21 -11.26 -14.93
N MET A 29 -8.94 -11.10 -16.03
CA MET A 29 -9.91 -12.12 -16.47
C MET A 29 -9.20 -13.42 -16.81
N ALA A 30 -9.63 -14.53 -16.21
CA ALA A 30 -9.07 -15.86 -16.48
C ALA A 30 -9.24 -16.31 -17.94
N SER A 31 -10.31 -15.86 -18.61
CA SER A 31 -10.59 -16.17 -20.02
C SER A 31 -9.76 -15.35 -21.02
N LYS A 32 -9.00 -14.34 -20.55
CA LYS A 32 -8.20 -13.47 -21.42
C LYS A 32 -6.71 -13.64 -21.14
N ARG A 33 -5.93 -13.89 -22.19
CA ARG A 33 -4.48 -13.85 -22.10
C ARG A 33 -4.02 -12.42 -21.85
N LEU A 34 -3.06 -12.26 -20.95
CA LEU A 34 -2.35 -11.01 -20.80
C LEU A 34 -1.50 -10.76 -22.05
N SER A 35 -1.34 -9.49 -22.41
CA SER A 35 -0.30 -9.12 -23.36
C SER A 35 1.08 -9.33 -22.72
N PRO A 36 2.17 -9.43 -23.50
CA PRO A 36 3.51 -9.53 -22.95
C PRO A 36 3.85 -8.41 -21.94
N ALA A 37 3.42 -7.18 -22.22
CA ALA A 37 3.59 -6.05 -21.29
C ALA A 37 2.78 -6.24 -19.99
N GLY A 38 1.58 -6.83 -20.06
CA GLY A 38 0.75 -7.12 -18.90
C GLY A 38 1.33 -8.22 -18.00
N GLU A 39 1.93 -9.25 -18.60
CA GLU A 39 2.65 -10.30 -17.85
C GLU A 39 3.85 -9.71 -17.10
N SER A 40 4.67 -8.90 -17.79
CA SER A 40 5.81 -8.21 -17.17
C SER A 40 5.38 -7.27 -16.05
N CYS A 41 4.32 -6.50 -16.24
CA CYS A 41 3.77 -5.61 -15.21
C CYS A 41 3.30 -6.40 -13.99
N ARG A 42 2.55 -7.50 -14.20
CA ARG A 42 2.09 -8.37 -13.10
C ARG A 42 3.28 -8.96 -12.32
N ALA A 43 4.30 -9.44 -13.01
CA ALA A 43 5.51 -9.99 -12.37
C ALA A 43 6.21 -8.92 -11.52
N TYR A 44 6.46 -7.74 -12.10
CA TYR A 44 7.09 -6.61 -11.40
C TYR A 44 6.33 -6.20 -10.13
N LEU A 45 5.00 -6.10 -10.21
CA LEU A 45 4.18 -5.74 -9.06
C LEU A 45 4.25 -6.79 -7.95
N LEU A 46 4.17 -8.08 -8.30
CA LEU A 46 4.25 -9.16 -7.32
C LEU A 46 5.62 -9.22 -6.63
N GLU A 47 6.68 -8.86 -7.34
CA GLU A 47 8.05 -8.86 -6.82
C GLU A 47 8.33 -7.64 -5.90
N HIS A 48 7.88 -6.45 -6.28
CA HIS A 48 8.37 -5.22 -5.62
C HIS A 48 7.32 -4.43 -4.82
N ALA A 49 6.02 -4.69 -5.01
CA ALA A 49 4.99 -3.84 -4.40
C ALA A 49 5.01 -3.89 -2.87
N ALA A 50 5.22 -5.06 -2.27
CA ALA A 50 5.26 -5.20 -0.81
C ALA A 50 6.40 -4.40 -0.18
N GLU A 51 7.60 -4.48 -0.77
CA GLU A 51 8.77 -3.75 -0.30
C GLU A 51 8.60 -2.24 -0.49
N PHE A 52 8.08 -1.81 -1.64
CA PHE A 52 7.76 -0.41 -1.91
C PHE A 52 6.76 0.16 -0.90
N LEU A 53 5.64 -0.53 -0.66
CA LEU A 53 4.62 -0.10 0.30
C LEU A 53 5.17 -0.05 1.72
N GLY A 54 6.00 -1.03 2.09
CA GLY A 54 6.72 -1.05 3.37
C GLY A 54 7.58 0.20 3.53
N ARG A 55 8.42 0.53 2.54
CA ARG A 55 9.27 1.73 2.60
C ARG A 55 8.47 3.03 2.69
N GLU A 56 7.46 3.20 1.86
CA GLU A 56 6.74 4.47 1.76
C GLU A 56 5.79 4.74 2.94
N PHE A 57 5.19 3.69 3.52
CA PHE A 57 4.08 3.86 4.47
C PHE A 57 4.35 3.32 5.89
N SER A 58 5.38 2.51 6.14
CA SER A 58 5.60 1.93 7.48
C SER A 58 5.82 3.00 8.56
N GLY A 59 6.58 4.06 8.25
CA GLY A 59 6.81 5.17 9.20
C GLY A 59 5.55 5.99 9.50
N LEU A 60 4.62 6.05 8.54
CA LEU A 60 3.33 6.74 8.69
C LEU A 60 2.38 5.95 9.60
N LEU A 61 2.44 4.61 9.57
CA LEU A 61 1.65 3.72 10.43
C LEU A 61 2.25 3.54 11.84
N ALA A 62 3.57 3.63 11.98
CA ALA A 62 4.28 3.38 13.24
C ALA A 62 4.04 4.43 14.34
N ARG A 63 3.59 5.64 13.97
CA ARG A 63 3.32 6.75 14.93
C ARG A 63 2.21 6.42 15.96
N ARG A 64 1.54 5.28 15.80
CA ARG A 64 0.51 4.68 16.67
C ARG A 64 1.01 4.18 18.04
N ARG A 65 2.29 3.79 18.19
CA ARG A 65 2.75 3.05 19.40
C ARG A 65 3.39 3.89 20.52
N GLY A 66 3.44 5.22 20.39
CA GLY A 66 4.35 6.06 21.18
C GLY A 66 3.75 7.04 22.18
N ARG A 67 2.48 6.91 22.59
CA ARG A 67 1.89 7.78 23.64
C ARG A 67 0.93 6.98 24.53
N ARG A 68 1.50 6.34 25.55
CA ARG A 68 0.81 6.17 26.83
C ARG A 68 1.22 7.31 27.74
#